data_AF-X0W544-F1
#
_entry.id   AF-X0W544-F1
#
_cell.length_a   1.000
_cell.length_b   1.000
_cell.length_c   1.000
_cell.angle_alpha   90.00
_cell.angle_beta   90.00
_cell.angle_gamma   90.00
#
_symmetry.space_group_name_H-M   'P 1'
#
loop_
_entity.id
_entity.type
_entity.pdbx_description
1 polymer ?
#
loop_
_entity_poly.entity_id
_entity_poly.type
_entity_poly.pdbx_seq_one_letter_code
_entity_poly.pdbx_strand_id
1 'polypeptide(L)'
;HPEDVISVDEVKGKKIDSGFIGSCTNGRLEDMRAAAQVLKGKKLAPGRVLKIVPATDSIWKTCLKEGIIKIFKDAGALIGSAGCAGCAAGQIGQTGKGEIAVSSGNRNFVGKQGKGDLFLASPATVAASLVAGYITTLNDVPDEPASLELPKIEKQMIQKKKESLESPLKVTGRAWVVKQDNVDTDMIFHNRYLSITDIKEMGQYTFDNLKGYENFAKEVKKGDIVVIGKNFGCGSSRQQAVDCFKSLGVSVIIAES
;
A
#
# COMPACT_ATOMS: atom_id res chain seq x y z
N HIS A 1 -9.11 5.63 -5.43
CA HIS A 1 -9.36 4.18 -5.59
C HIS A 1 -8.67 3.71 -6.87
N PRO A 2 -8.41 2.41 -7.07
CA PRO A 2 -7.73 1.94 -8.28
C PRO A 2 -8.51 2.15 -9.58
N GLU A 3 -9.84 2.22 -9.55
CA GLU A 3 -10.68 2.60 -10.71
C GLU A 3 -10.88 4.12 -10.92
N ASP A 4 -10.33 4.98 -10.06
CA ASP A 4 -10.39 6.44 -10.23
C ASP A 4 -9.38 6.89 -11.32
N VAL A 5 -9.66 6.51 -12.57
CA VAL A 5 -8.81 6.79 -13.73
C VAL A 5 -8.97 8.24 -14.17
N ILE A 6 -7.83 8.93 -14.30
CA ILE A 6 -7.70 10.31 -14.75
C ILE A 6 -6.56 10.38 -15.77
N SER A 7 -6.60 11.34 -16.70
CA SER A 7 -5.47 11.57 -17.61
C SER A 7 -4.26 12.09 -16.85
N VAL A 8 -3.05 11.75 -17.32
CA VAL A 8 -1.81 12.32 -16.77
C VAL A 8 -1.77 13.83 -16.98
N ASP A 9 -2.40 14.35 -18.04
CA ASP A 9 -2.47 15.79 -18.32
C ASP A 9 -3.31 16.57 -17.28
N GLU A 10 -4.33 15.94 -16.68
CA GLU A 10 -5.18 16.55 -15.63
C GLU A 10 -4.45 16.71 -14.28
N VAL A 11 -3.38 15.95 -14.06
CA VAL A 11 -2.53 16.02 -12.86
C VAL A 11 -1.10 16.46 -13.16
N LYS A 12 -0.82 16.89 -14.39
CA LYS A 12 0.49 17.33 -14.86
C LYS A 12 0.97 18.52 -14.04
N GLY A 13 2.20 18.46 -13.53
CA GLY A 13 2.75 19.49 -12.65
C GLY A 13 2.36 19.34 -11.16
N LYS A 14 1.51 18.38 -10.77
CA LYS A 14 1.27 18.08 -9.35
C LYS A 14 2.57 17.58 -8.70
N LYS A 15 3.11 18.34 -7.74
CA LYS A 15 4.36 18.01 -7.02
C LYS A 15 4.26 16.64 -6.34
N ILE A 16 5.39 15.94 -6.28
CA ILE A 16 5.53 14.64 -5.61
C ILE A 16 6.83 14.57 -4.81
N ASP A 17 6.82 13.71 -3.78
CA ASP A 17 7.90 13.56 -2.80
C ASP A 17 8.62 12.21 -2.93
N SER A 18 7.91 11.14 -3.27
CA SER A 18 8.53 9.82 -3.44
C SER A 18 7.89 8.93 -4.52
N GLY A 19 8.65 7.92 -4.95
CA GLY A 19 8.23 6.98 -5.99
C GLY A 19 8.54 5.55 -5.64
N PHE A 20 7.73 4.62 -6.13
CA PHE A 20 7.99 3.18 -6.04
C PHE A 20 7.87 2.52 -7.42
N ILE A 21 8.90 1.78 -7.83
CA ILE A 21 8.87 0.92 -9.03
C ILE A 21 9.17 -0.51 -8.59
N GLY A 22 8.33 -1.48 -8.98
CA GLY A 22 8.55 -2.88 -8.67
C GLY A 22 7.30 -3.70 -8.36
N SER A 23 7.44 -4.60 -7.39
CA SER A 23 6.46 -5.64 -6.99
C SER A 23 6.21 -6.71 -8.07
N CYS A 24 5.27 -7.62 -7.83
CA CYS A 24 4.81 -8.57 -8.84
C CYS A 24 4.08 -7.91 -10.03
N THR A 25 3.63 -6.66 -9.89
CA THR A 25 2.95 -5.91 -10.95
C THR A 25 3.95 -5.48 -12.03
N ASN A 26 4.97 -4.69 -11.65
CA ASN A 26 5.92 -4.06 -12.55
C ASN A 26 7.38 -4.12 -12.05
N GLY A 27 7.79 -5.28 -11.53
CA GLY A 27 9.18 -5.59 -11.16
C GLY A 27 9.91 -6.46 -12.20
N ARG A 28 9.40 -6.57 -13.42
CA ARG A 28 9.91 -7.47 -14.47
C ARG A 28 11.15 -6.87 -15.15
N LEU A 29 11.85 -7.65 -15.97
CA LEU A 29 13.08 -7.17 -16.62
C LEU A 29 12.78 -6.07 -17.64
N GLU A 30 11.64 -6.14 -18.33
CA GLU A 30 11.14 -5.07 -19.19
C GLU A 30 10.82 -3.77 -18.42
N ASP A 31 10.22 -3.87 -17.23
CA ASP A 31 9.95 -2.71 -16.36
C ASP A 31 11.25 -2.03 -15.89
N MET A 32 12.23 -2.85 -15.45
CA MET A 32 13.53 -2.35 -14.99
C MET A 32 14.29 -1.68 -16.14
N ARG A 33 14.25 -2.22 -17.36
CA ARG A 33 14.86 -1.61 -18.55
C ARG A 33 14.15 -0.31 -18.94
N ALA A 34 12.82 -0.27 -18.92
CA ALA A 34 12.05 0.94 -19.19
C ALA A 34 12.38 2.06 -18.19
N ALA A 35 12.40 1.77 -16.89
CA ALA A 35 12.82 2.72 -15.87
C ALA A 35 14.29 3.17 -16.06
N ALA A 36 15.18 2.26 -16.41
CA ALA A 36 16.59 2.57 -16.66
C ALA A 36 16.78 3.51 -17.88
N GLN A 37 15.96 3.35 -18.92
CA GLN A 37 15.99 4.24 -20.09
C GLN A 37 15.67 5.69 -19.71
N VAL A 38 14.75 5.93 -18.76
CA VAL A 38 14.43 7.29 -18.28
C VAL A 38 15.54 7.86 -17.38
N LEU A 39 16.13 7.02 -16.54
CA LEU A 39 17.08 7.44 -15.49
C LEU A 39 18.52 7.55 -16.00
N LYS A 40 18.86 6.97 -17.15
CA LYS A 40 20.23 6.95 -17.69
C LYS A 40 20.74 8.37 -17.99
N GLY A 41 21.71 8.81 -17.18
CA GLY A 41 22.34 10.13 -17.31
C GLY A 41 21.56 11.27 -16.64
N LYS A 42 20.36 11.01 -16.10
CA LYS A 42 19.58 12.00 -15.32
C LYS A 42 19.79 11.81 -13.81
N LYS A 43 19.25 12.74 -13.02
CA LYS A 43 19.20 12.68 -11.55
C LYS A 43 17.74 12.80 -11.08
N LEU A 44 17.44 12.30 -9.89
CA LEU A 44 16.15 12.60 -9.23
C LEU A 44 16.09 14.10 -8.86
N ALA A 45 14.89 14.65 -8.80
CA ALA A 45 14.69 16.03 -8.36
C ALA A 45 15.14 16.23 -6.89
N PRO A 46 15.62 17.43 -6.50
CA PRO A 46 16.01 17.72 -5.12
C PRO A 46 14.92 17.34 -4.10
N GLY A 47 15.30 16.60 -3.07
CA GLY A 47 14.38 16.12 -2.02
C GLY A 47 13.47 14.94 -2.40
N ARG A 48 13.50 14.43 -3.64
CA ARG A 48 12.65 13.31 -4.07
C ARG A 48 13.31 11.95 -3.84
N VAL A 49 12.52 10.95 -3.44
CA VAL A 49 13.02 9.60 -3.12
C VAL A 49 12.37 8.53 -4.00
N LEU A 50 13.07 8.08 -5.06
CA LEU A 50 12.67 6.93 -5.87
C LEU A 50 13.20 5.63 -5.27
N LYS A 51 12.34 4.62 -5.15
CA LYS A 51 12.58 3.32 -4.52
C LYS A 51 12.30 2.23 -5.57
N ILE A 52 13.29 1.40 -5.94
CA ILE A 52 13.18 0.45 -7.07
C ILE A 52 13.46 -0.98 -6.62
N VAL A 53 12.57 -1.92 -6.95
CA VAL A 53 12.65 -3.32 -6.55
C VAL A 53 12.28 -4.29 -7.68
N PRO A 54 13.26 -5.04 -8.24
CA PRO A 54 13.00 -6.21 -9.08
C PRO A 54 12.11 -7.26 -8.41
N ALA A 55 11.24 -7.92 -9.17
CA ALA A 55 10.28 -8.89 -8.64
C ALA A 55 10.93 -10.17 -8.10
N THR A 56 12.04 -10.61 -8.69
CA THR A 56 12.76 -11.84 -8.32
C THR A 56 14.27 -11.62 -8.25
N ASP A 57 14.97 -12.49 -7.51
CA ASP A 57 16.43 -12.54 -7.46
C ASP A 57 17.06 -12.79 -8.85
N SER A 58 16.41 -13.57 -9.72
CA SER A 58 16.87 -13.78 -11.10
C SER A 58 16.82 -12.49 -11.94
N ILE A 59 15.76 -11.69 -11.82
CA ILE A 59 15.67 -10.37 -12.48
C ILE A 59 16.68 -9.41 -11.86
N TRP A 60 16.84 -9.42 -10.53
CA TRP A 60 17.81 -8.58 -9.80
C TRP A 60 19.25 -8.84 -10.27
N LYS A 61 19.67 -10.12 -10.33
CA LYS A 61 20.98 -10.53 -10.83
C LYS A 61 21.18 -10.18 -12.31
N THR A 62 20.13 -10.28 -13.13
CA THR A 62 20.17 -9.86 -14.53
C THR A 62 20.36 -8.35 -14.65
N CYS A 63 19.63 -7.55 -13.86
CA CYS A 63 19.79 -6.09 -13.80
C CYS A 63 21.20 -5.68 -13.31
N LEU A 64 21.81 -6.44 -12.41
CA LEU A 64 23.19 -6.20 -12.00
C LEU A 64 24.17 -6.48 -13.15
N LYS A 65 24.01 -7.61 -13.84
CA LYS A 65 24.83 -8.00 -15.01
C LYS A 65 24.69 -7.01 -16.18
N GLU A 66 23.51 -6.47 -16.42
CA GLU A 66 23.23 -5.47 -17.46
C GLU A 66 23.60 -4.03 -17.06
N GLY A 67 24.13 -3.81 -15.86
CA GLY A 67 24.50 -2.46 -15.37
C GLY A 67 23.30 -1.56 -15.02
N ILE A 68 22.07 -2.08 -15.11
CA ILE A 68 20.82 -1.38 -14.76
C ILE A 68 20.85 -0.89 -13.30
N ILE A 69 21.38 -1.70 -12.38
CA ILE A 69 21.53 -1.31 -10.96
C ILE A 69 22.50 -0.13 -10.81
N LYS A 70 23.52 0.00 -11.67
CA LYS A 70 24.39 1.19 -11.70
C LYS A 70 23.62 2.41 -12.21
N ILE A 71 22.81 2.30 -13.26
CA ILE A 71 21.97 3.41 -13.75
C ILE A 71 21.05 3.93 -12.63
N PHE A 72 20.37 3.04 -11.90
CA PHE A 72 19.51 3.42 -10.78
C PHE A 72 20.29 4.13 -9.66
N LYS A 73 21.46 3.60 -9.27
CA LYS A 73 22.30 4.20 -8.24
C LYS A 73 22.89 5.54 -8.67
N ASP A 74 23.33 5.66 -9.92
CA ASP A 74 23.88 6.89 -10.50
C ASP A 74 22.82 8.00 -10.54
N ALA A 75 21.56 7.67 -10.84
CA ALA A 75 20.45 8.63 -10.80
C ALA A 75 20.07 9.08 -9.37
N GLY A 76 20.40 8.29 -8.35
CA GLY A 76 20.10 8.55 -6.94
C GLY A 76 18.94 7.73 -6.38
N ALA A 77 18.46 6.70 -7.08
CA ALA A 77 17.40 5.82 -6.61
C ALA A 77 17.89 4.78 -5.58
N LEU A 78 17.02 4.43 -4.63
CA LEU A 78 17.25 3.39 -3.63
C LEU A 78 16.85 2.03 -4.21
N ILE A 79 17.80 1.10 -4.33
CA ILE A 79 17.56 -0.27 -4.82
C ILE A 79 17.33 -1.21 -3.64
N GLY A 80 16.25 -1.99 -3.68
CA GLY A 80 15.97 -3.04 -2.69
C GLY A 80 16.45 -4.43 -3.07
N SER A 81 16.36 -5.36 -2.13
CA SER A 81 16.30 -6.81 -2.42
C SER A 81 14.96 -7.15 -3.10
N ALA A 82 14.94 -8.25 -3.86
CA ALA A 82 13.76 -8.64 -4.62
C ALA A 82 12.57 -9.05 -3.73
N GLY A 83 11.36 -8.66 -4.12
CA GLY A 83 10.12 -9.04 -3.43
C GLY A 83 8.99 -8.01 -3.56
N CYS A 84 7.96 -8.13 -2.71
CA CYS A 84 6.79 -7.24 -2.74
C CYS A 84 7.13 -5.77 -2.45
N ALA A 85 8.09 -5.56 -1.54
CA ALA A 85 8.56 -4.26 -1.07
C ALA A 85 7.42 -3.24 -0.88
N GLY A 86 7.52 -2.06 -1.47
CA GLY A 86 6.63 -0.93 -1.22
C GLY A 86 5.15 -1.16 -1.51
N CYS A 87 4.79 -2.16 -2.33
CA CYS A 87 3.41 -2.58 -2.56
C CYS A 87 2.75 -3.18 -1.30
N ALA A 88 3.53 -3.50 -0.27
CA ALA A 88 3.08 -3.87 1.07
C ALA A 88 3.55 -2.84 2.11
N ALA A 89 2.76 -2.69 3.18
CA ALA A 89 3.16 -1.85 4.31
C ALA A 89 4.35 -2.44 5.08
N GLY A 90 5.04 -1.59 5.85
CA GLY A 90 6.19 -2.00 6.67
C GLY A 90 7.46 -2.32 5.88
N GLN A 91 7.47 -2.03 4.57
CA GLN A 91 8.59 -2.27 3.65
C GLN A 91 9.06 -0.97 2.98
N ILE A 92 10.24 -1.00 2.34
CA ILE A 92 10.78 0.14 1.57
C ILE A 92 9.78 0.60 0.50
N GLY A 93 9.22 1.80 0.68
CA GLY A 93 8.09 2.26 -0.14
C GLY A 93 7.11 3.17 0.58
N GLN A 94 7.09 3.16 1.93
CA GLN A 94 6.12 3.92 2.71
C GLN A 94 6.15 5.44 2.43
N THR A 95 5.01 6.10 2.64
CA THR A 95 4.77 7.55 2.57
C THR A 95 4.34 8.13 3.93
N GLY A 96 4.77 9.35 4.22
CA GLY A 96 4.33 10.16 5.35
C GLY A 96 2.98 10.85 5.13
N LYS A 97 2.36 11.34 6.21
CA LYS A 97 1.09 12.10 6.10
C LYS A 97 1.34 13.44 5.41
N GLY A 98 0.70 13.66 4.26
CA GLY A 98 0.85 14.88 3.47
C GLY A 98 1.93 14.81 2.38
N GLU A 99 2.65 13.69 2.28
CA GLU A 99 3.45 13.38 1.08
C GLU A 99 2.54 12.89 -0.05
N ILE A 100 2.93 13.17 -1.29
CA ILE A 100 2.33 12.62 -2.51
C ILE A 100 3.33 11.69 -3.18
N ALA A 101 2.88 10.47 -3.54
CA ALA A 101 3.72 9.48 -4.21
C ALA A 101 3.10 8.91 -5.49
N VAL A 102 3.97 8.38 -6.36
CA VAL A 102 3.58 7.65 -7.58
C VAL A 102 4.18 6.24 -7.54
N SER A 103 3.38 5.23 -7.83
CA SER A 103 3.73 3.82 -7.63
C SER A 103 3.37 2.98 -8.85
N SER A 104 4.28 2.08 -9.26
CA SER A 104 3.98 1.01 -10.23
C SER A 104 3.42 -0.25 -9.55
N GLY A 105 2.77 -0.09 -8.40
CA GLY A 105 1.89 -1.11 -7.82
C GLY A 105 0.52 -1.11 -8.52
N ASN A 106 -0.34 -2.04 -8.12
CA ASN A 106 -1.70 -2.18 -8.66
C ASN A 106 -2.80 -1.60 -7.74
N ARG A 107 -2.44 -1.02 -6.59
CA ARG A 107 -3.39 -0.72 -5.49
C ARG A 107 -2.98 0.49 -4.66
N ASN A 108 -3.84 1.52 -4.64
CA ASN A 108 -3.64 2.77 -3.90
C ASN A 108 -4.65 3.02 -2.76
N PHE A 109 -5.14 1.96 -2.11
CA PHE A 109 -5.98 2.08 -0.91
C PHE A 109 -5.28 2.89 0.19
N VAL A 110 -6.01 3.76 0.88
CA VAL A 110 -5.49 4.63 1.94
C VAL A 110 -4.86 3.78 3.06
N GLY A 111 -3.64 4.13 3.50
CA GLY A 111 -2.89 3.36 4.49
C GLY A 111 -1.95 2.29 3.90
N LYS A 112 -2.20 1.79 2.68
CA LYS A 112 -1.56 0.59 2.13
C LYS A 112 -0.05 0.73 1.88
N GLN A 113 0.38 1.88 1.36
CA GLN A 113 1.80 2.24 1.21
C GLN A 113 2.18 3.41 2.12
N GLY A 114 1.54 3.55 3.29
CA GLY A 114 1.76 4.67 4.21
C GLY A 114 0.56 5.63 4.30
N LYS A 115 0.80 6.85 4.80
CA LYS A 115 -0.25 7.84 5.15
C LYS A 115 -0.36 9.02 4.18
N GLY A 116 0.38 8.98 3.07
CA GLY A 116 0.34 9.98 2.00
C GLY A 116 -0.64 9.62 0.88
N ASP A 117 -0.84 10.57 -0.05
CA ASP A 117 -1.61 10.37 -1.27
C ASP A 117 -0.81 9.53 -2.27
N LEU A 118 -1.50 8.74 -3.09
CA LEU A 118 -0.87 7.69 -3.90
C LEU A 118 -1.52 7.53 -5.28
N PHE A 119 -0.73 7.87 -6.30
CA PHE A 119 -1.08 7.67 -7.72
C PHE A 119 -0.48 6.36 -8.23
N LEU A 120 -1.20 5.67 -9.11
CA LEU A 120 -0.72 4.49 -9.82
C LEU A 120 -0.31 4.86 -11.24
N ALA A 121 0.88 4.45 -11.68
CA ALA A 121 1.38 4.78 -13.01
C ALA A 121 2.43 3.77 -13.50
N SER A 122 2.74 3.79 -14.81
CA SER A 122 3.77 2.92 -15.39
C SER A 122 5.18 3.21 -14.80
N PRO A 123 6.11 2.24 -14.78
CA PRO A 123 7.50 2.47 -14.36
C PRO A 123 8.19 3.65 -15.05
N ALA A 124 7.92 3.85 -16.34
CA ALA A 124 8.45 4.98 -17.10
C ALA A 124 7.85 6.32 -16.62
N THR A 125 6.54 6.37 -16.36
CA THR A 125 5.85 7.55 -15.81
C THR A 125 6.33 7.87 -14.40
N VAL A 126 6.53 6.86 -13.54
CA VAL A 126 7.08 7.03 -12.18
C VAL A 126 8.50 7.58 -12.27
N ALA A 127 9.38 6.98 -13.08
CA ALA A 127 10.75 7.45 -13.25
C ALA A 127 10.82 8.89 -13.80
N ALA A 128 10.02 9.19 -14.83
CA ALA A 128 9.88 10.53 -15.43
C ALA A 128 9.47 11.57 -14.38
N SER A 129 8.44 11.25 -13.59
CA SER A 129 7.91 12.13 -12.56
C SER A 129 8.91 12.39 -11.42
N LEU A 130 9.71 11.38 -11.04
CA LEU A 130 10.71 11.51 -9.98
C LEU A 130 11.99 12.25 -10.44
N VAL A 131 12.25 12.31 -11.75
CA VAL A 131 13.25 13.22 -12.35
C VAL A 131 12.73 14.66 -12.38
N ALA A 132 11.47 14.87 -12.80
CA ALA A 132 10.87 16.20 -12.89
C ALA A 132 10.59 16.84 -11.51
N GLY A 133 10.24 16.01 -10.51
CA GLY A 133 9.77 16.44 -9.19
C GLY A 133 8.25 16.66 -9.10
N TYR A 134 7.51 16.30 -10.14
CA TYR A 134 6.06 16.42 -10.29
C TYR A 134 5.55 15.36 -11.28
N ILE A 135 4.24 15.05 -11.26
CA ILE A 135 3.64 14.06 -12.18
C ILE A 135 3.80 14.52 -13.63
N THR A 136 4.47 13.72 -14.47
CA THR A 136 4.72 14.02 -15.89
C THR A 136 4.93 12.75 -16.74
N THR A 137 4.86 12.88 -18.07
CA THR A 137 5.11 11.77 -19.01
C THR A 137 6.58 11.64 -19.40
N LEU A 138 6.95 10.56 -20.10
CA LEU A 138 8.30 10.37 -20.64
C LEU A 138 8.72 11.49 -21.63
N ASN A 139 7.74 12.06 -22.35
CA ASN A 139 7.96 13.10 -23.35
C ASN A 139 8.06 14.51 -22.74
N ASP A 140 7.72 14.64 -21.45
CA ASP A 140 7.56 15.90 -20.72
C ASP A 140 8.50 15.99 -19.51
N VAL A 141 9.67 15.33 -19.57
CA VAL A 141 10.69 15.40 -18.52
C VAL A 141 11.60 16.59 -18.79
N PRO A 142 11.62 17.64 -17.94
CA PRO A 142 12.46 18.81 -18.15
C PRO A 142 13.95 18.46 -18.03
N ASP A 143 14.80 19.36 -18.54
CA ASP A 143 16.25 19.24 -18.41
C ASP A 143 16.75 19.65 -17.02
N GLU A 144 16.07 20.61 -16.36
CA GLU A 144 16.30 20.97 -14.96
C GLU A 144 15.13 20.55 -14.05
N PRO A 145 15.40 19.96 -12.86
CA PRO A 145 14.37 19.48 -11.95
C PRO A 145 13.79 20.58 -11.05
N ALA A 146 12.52 20.45 -10.66
CA ALA A 146 11.87 21.41 -9.77
C ALA A 146 12.48 21.44 -8.34
N SER A 147 12.67 22.64 -7.77
CA SER A 147 13.17 22.86 -6.41
C SER A 147 12.18 22.44 -5.30
N LEU A 148 12.65 22.36 -4.04
CA LEU A 148 11.88 21.88 -2.88
C LEU A 148 12.39 22.48 -1.54
N GLU A 149 11.46 22.69 -0.60
CA GLU A 149 11.69 23.16 0.78
C GLU A 149 11.14 22.13 1.79
N LEU A 150 11.68 22.04 3.02
CA LEU A 150 11.49 20.88 3.93
C LEU A 150 10.97 21.22 5.36
N PRO A 151 9.88 20.57 5.86
CA PRO A 151 9.36 20.68 7.23
C PRO A 151 9.78 19.52 8.20
N LYS A 152 9.33 19.54 9.49
CA LYS A 152 9.75 18.61 10.59
C LYS A 152 8.58 18.14 11.51
N ILE A 153 8.54 16.87 12.00
CA ILE A 153 7.46 16.27 12.88
C ILE A 153 7.95 15.04 13.74
N GLU A 154 7.37 14.75 14.94
CA GLU A 154 7.68 13.60 15.87
C GLU A 154 6.41 12.79 16.41
N LYS A 155 6.54 11.60 17.09
CA LYS A 155 5.44 10.68 17.64
C LYS A 155 5.86 9.56 18.68
N GLN A 156 4.91 8.90 19.41
CA GLN A 156 5.06 7.64 20.24
C GLN A 156 3.77 6.70 20.37
N MET A 157 3.81 5.51 21.05
CA MET A 157 2.79 4.37 21.09
C MET A 157 2.90 3.34 22.30
N ILE A 158 1.98 2.33 22.49
CA ILE A 158 2.10 1.01 23.26
C ILE A 158 0.91 -0.05 23.00
N GLN A 159 0.90 -1.31 23.57
CA GLN A 159 0.08 -2.55 23.19
C GLN A 159 -0.72 -3.25 24.40
N LYS A 160 -1.32 -4.49 24.48
CA LYS A 160 -1.33 -5.84 23.77
C LYS A 160 -2.32 -6.96 24.35
N LYS A 161 -2.73 -8.02 23.58
CA LYS A 161 -3.13 -9.47 23.93
C LYS A 161 -4.53 -9.82 24.58
N LYS A 162 -5.02 -11.10 24.80
CA LYS A 162 -5.22 -12.39 24.01
C LYS A 162 -5.68 -13.65 24.85
N GLU A 163 -6.72 -14.44 24.46
CA GLU A 163 -6.88 -15.96 24.49
C GLU A 163 -8.29 -16.44 23.98
N SER A 164 -8.57 -17.76 23.90
CA SER A 164 -9.66 -18.43 23.11
C SER A 164 -11.01 -18.70 23.88
N LEU A 165 -12.12 -19.30 23.37
CA LEU A 165 -12.38 -20.39 22.35
C LEU A 165 -13.81 -20.37 21.72
N GLU A 166 -14.09 -21.33 20.81
CA GLU A 166 -15.27 -21.48 19.89
C GLU A 166 -16.50 -22.23 20.53
N SER A 167 -17.49 -22.92 19.89
CA SER A 167 -17.82 -23.22 18.46
C SER A 167 -19.35 -23.17 18.08
N PRO A 168 -20.16 -24.25 17.90
CA PRO A 168 -21.17 -24.29 16.80
C PRO A 168 -22.65 -24.59 17.19
N LEU A 169 -23.69 -24.43 16.34
CA LEU A 169 -23.94 -23.40 15.31
C LEU A 169 -25.48 -23.26 15.07
N LYS A 170 -26.17 -22.56 15.98
CA LYS A 170 -27.44 -21.86 15.75
C LYS A 170 -27.25 -20.45 16.33
N VAL A 171 -27.52 -19.41 15.55
CA VAL A 171 -27.02 -18.05 15.84
C VAL A 171 -28.18 -17.08 16.08
N THR A 172 -28.19 -16.48 17.28
CA THR A 172 -29.01 -15.34 17.64
C THR A 172 -28.11 -14.37 18.43
N GLY A 173 -28.06 -13.11 18.03
CA GLY A 173 -27.19 -12.11 18.67
C GLY A 173 -27.47 -10.69 18.19
N ARG A 174 -26.73 -9.72 18.73
CA ARG A 174 -26.88 -8.30 18.36
C ARG A 174 -26.26 -8.06 16.98
N ALA A 175 -27.01 -7.39 16.11
CA ALA A 175 -26.52 -6.96 14.80
C ALA A 175 -25.75 -5.64 14.88
N TRP A 176 -24.51 -5.66 14.41
CA TRP A 176 -23.68 -4.49 14.15
C TRP A 176 -23.89 -4.06 12.70
N VAL A 177 -24.55 -2.91 12.49
CA VAL A 177 -24.82 -2.39 11.14
C VAL A 177 -23.71 -1.42 10.74
N VAL A 178 -22.87 -1.85 9.80
CA VAL A 178 -21.79 -1.07 9.19
C VAL A 178 -22.29 -0.45 7.89
N LYS A 179 -22.70 0.82 7.95
CA LYS A 179 -23.24 1.57 6.80
C LYS A 179 -22.13 2.12 5.90
N GLN A 180 -21.26 1.23 5.41
CA GLN A 180 -20.17 1.57 4.51
C GLN A 180 -19.96 0.43 3.49
N ASP A 181 -19.87 0.82 2.21
CA ASP A 181 -19.50 -0.05 1.09
C ASP A 181 -17.98 -0.06 0.88
N ASN A 182 -17.47 -1.04 0.13
CA ASN A 182 -16.05 -1.20 -0.21
C ASN A 182 -15.12 -1.28 1.01
N VAL A 183 -15.60 -1.88 2.10
CA VAL A 183 -14.79 -2.15 3.30
C VAL A 183 -13.81 -3.29 2.98
N ASP A 184 -12.61 -2.89 2.58
CA ASP A 184 -11.57 -3.79 2.06
C ASP A 184 -10.87 -4.60 3.17
N THR A 185 -10.07 -5.58 2.77
CA THR A 185 -9.29 -6.40 3.72
C THR A 185 -8.17 -5.67 4.46
N ASP A 186 -7.85 -4.41 4.12
CA ASP A 186 -7.00 -3.52 4.92
C ASP A 186 -7.79 -2.73 5.98
N MET A 187 -9.08 -2.45 5.76
CA MET A 187 -10.02 -1.91 6.75
C MET A 187 -10.56 -2.97 7.71
N ILE A 188 -10.69 -4.22 7.26
CA ILE A 188 -11.07 -5.35 8.12
C ILE A 188 -9.92 -5.71 9.06
N PHE A 189 -8.72 -5.96 8.49
CA PHE A 189 -7.55 -6.42 9.24
C PHE A 189 -6.27 -5.87 8.59
N HIS A 190 -5.79 -4.75 9.12
CA HIS A 190 -4.73 -3.96 8.46
C HIS A 190 -3.42 -4.73 8.28
N ASN A 191 -2.81 -4.57 7.10
CA ASN A 191 -1.58 -5.24 6.65
C ASN A 191 -0.41 -5.27 7.68
N ARG A 192 -0.31 -4.28 8.57
CA ARG A 192 0.68 -4.19 9.66
C ARG A 192 0.65 -5.37 10.63
N TYR A 193 -0.41 -6.17 10.61
CA TYR A 193 -0.62 -7.34 11.46
C TYR A 193 -0.44 -8.68 10.73
N LEU A 194 0.03 -8.70 9.47
CA LEU A 194 0.21 -9.94 8.70
C LEU A 194 1.26 -10.92 9.27
N SER A 195 2.14 -10.45 10.17
CA SER A 195 3.06 -11.30 10.93
C SER A 195 2.40 -12.03 12.11
N ILE A 196 1.15 -11.69 12.46
CA ILE A 196 0.36 -12.39 13.48
C ILE A 196 -0.27 -13.62 12.83
N THR A 197 0.18 -14.80 13.25
CA THR A 197 -0.28 -16.10 12.73
C THR A 197 -1.27 -16.81 13.67
N ASP A 198 -1.24 -16.52 14.96
CA ASP A 198 -2.15 -17.09 15.96
C ASP A 198 -3.47 -16.29 15.99
N ILE A 199 -4.53 -16.96 15.54
CA ILE A 199 -5.89 -16.42 15.38
C ILE A 199 -6.38 -15.70 16.64
N LYS A 200 -6.07 -16.19 17.85
CA LYS A 200 -6.59 -15.61 19.11
C LYS A 200 -6.11 -14.16 19.34
N GLU A 201 -5.07 -13.71 18.64
CA GLU A 201 -4.58 -12.32 18.69
C GLU A 201 -5.23 -11.44 17.61
N MET A 202 -5.85 -12.01 16.57
CA MET A 202 -6.33 -11.24 15.42
C MET A 202 -7.55 -10.38 15.75
N GLY A 203 -8.45 -10.87 16.62
CA GLY A 203 -9.71 -10.17 16.92
C GLY A 203 -9.53 -8.75 17.44
N GLN A 204 -8.48 -8.48 18.22
CA GLN A 204 -8.23 -7.14 18.80
C GLN A 204 -7.93 -6.06 17.75
N TYR A 205 -7.69 -6.45 16.48
CA TYR A 205 -7.38 -5.56 15.37
C TYR A 205 -8.49 -5.50 14.30
N THR A 206 -9.62 -6.20 14.51
CA THR A 206 -10.76 -6.13 13.58
C THR A 206 -11.35 -4.72 13.59
N PHE A 207 -11.45 -4.11 12.41
CA PHE A 207 -11.95 -2.75 12.23
C PHE A 207 -11.16 -1.65 13.00
N ASP A 208 -9.91 -1.92 13.41
CA ASP A 208 -9.11 -0.99 14.24
C ASP A 208 -8.70 0.32 13.54
N ASN A 209 -8.88 0.37 12.23
CA ASN A 209 -8.72 1.52 11.35
C ASN A 209 -9.99 1.87 10.55
N LEU A 210 -11.11 1.17 10.77
CA LEU A 210 -12.40 1.49 10.14
C LEU A 210 -13.09 2.60 10.94
N LYS A 211 -13.24 3.76 10.32
CA LYS A 211 -13.68 4.99 10.99
C LYS A 211 -15.09 4.84 11.59
N GLY A 212 -15.23 5.12 12.88
CA GLY A 212 -16.48 4.97 13.63
C GLY A 212 -16.73 3.56 14.18
N TYR A 213 -15.85 2.59 13.91
CA TYR A 213 -15.92 1.20 14.37
C TYR A 213 -14.62 0.77 15.09
N GLU A 214 -13.75 1.70 15.49
CA GLU A 214 -12.44 1.44 16.09
C GLU A 214 -12.52 0.77 17.48
N ASN A 215 -13.70 0.81 18.13
CA ASN A 215 -13.98 0.08 19.37
C ASN A 215 -14.71 -1.25 19.16
N PHE A 216 -15.05 -1.63 17.91
CA PHE A 216 -15.80 -2.86 17.61
C PHE A 216 -15.20 -4.08 18.32
N ALA A 217 -13.89 -4.30 18.19
CA ALA A 217 -13.17 -5.40 18.83
C ALA A 217 -13.18 -5.42 20.38
N LYS A 218 -13.62 -4.33 21.03
CA LYS A 218 -13.77 -4.22 22.50
C LYS A 218 -15.23 -4.39 22.94
N GLU A 219 -16.17 -3.98 22.11
CA GLU A 219 -17.60 -3.89 22.43
C GLU A 219 -18.42 -5.08 21.90
N VAL A 220 -17.93 -5.75 20.85
CA VAL A 220 -18.51 -6.96 20.27
C VAL A 220 -18.54 -8.11 21.28
N LYS A 221 -19.54 -8.99 21.15
CA LYS A 221 -19.72 -10.15 22.02
C LYS A 221 -19.79 -11.42 21.17
N LYS A 222 -19.30 -12.54 21.71
CA LYS A 222 -19.50 -13.86 21.11
C LYS A 222 -21.00 -14.11 20.91
N GLY A 223 -21.40 -14.43 19.69
CA GLY A 223 -22.81 -14.49 19.26
C GLY A 223 -23.25 -13.33 18.37
N ASP A 224 -22.56 -12.19 18.40
CA ASP A 224 -22.92 -11.01 17.60
C ASP A 224 -22.80 -11.26 16.09
N ILE A 225 -23.57 -10.48 15.34
CA ILE A 225 -23.75 -10.56 13.89
C ILE A 225 -23.21 -9.27 13.28
N VAL A 226 -22.49 -9.34 12.16
CA VAL A 226 -22.10 -8.15 11.38
C VAL A 226 -23.00 -8.06 10.14
N VAL A 227 -23.60 -6.90 9.91
CA VAL A 227 -24.37 -6.57 8.71
C VAL A 227 -23.69 -5.37 8.05
N ILE A 228 -23.25 -5.51 6.81
CA ILE A 228 -22.33 -4.57 6.15
C ILE A 228 -22.72 -4.30 4.69
N GLY A 229 -22.23 -3.18 4.14
CA GLY A 229 -22.52 -2.73 2.79
C GLY A 229 -21.87 -3.58 1.68
N LYS A 230 -21.90 -3.03 0.47
CA LYS A 230 -21.49 -3.68 -0.78
C LYS A 230 -20.01 -3.97 -0.86
N ASN A 231 -19.65 -5.01 -1.61
CA ASN A 231 -18.27 -5.33 -1.95
C ASN A 231 -17.36 -5.51 -0.71
N PHE A 232 -17.93 -6.09 0.35
CA PHE A 232 -17.23 -6.37 1.60
C PHE A 232 -16.09 -7.39 1.41
N GLY A 233 -14.93 -7.14 2.02
CA GLY A 233 -13.79 -8.05 1.91
C GLY A 233 -13.02 -7.93 0.60
N CYS A 234 -13.19 -6.83 -0.13
CA CYS A 234 -12.48 -6.60 -1.38
C CYS A 234 -10.96 -6.37 -1.20
N GLY A 235 -10.23 -6.28 -2.32
CA GLY A 235 -8.81 -6.00 -2.34
C GLY A 235 -7.92 -7.23 -2.13
N SER A 236 -7.30 -7.37 -0.95
CA SER A 236 -6.24 -8.36 -0.70
C SER A 236 -6.79 -9.72 -0.25
N SER A 237 -6.43 -10.81 -0.92
CA SER A 237 -6.70 -12.15 -0.37
C SER A 237 -5.95 -12.32 0.96
N ARG A 238 -6.70 -12.48 2.06
CA ARG A 238 -6.20 -12.59 3.44
C ARG A 238 -7.12 -13.48 4.26
N GLN A 239 -6.58 -14.58 4.77
CA GLN A 239 -7.30 -15.42 5.73
C GLN A 239 -7.56 -14.66 7.05
N GLN A 240 -6.65 -13.77 7.45
CA GLN A 240 -6.78 -12.95 8.66
C GLN A 240 -8.02 -12.02 8.64
N ALA A 241 -8.48 -11.60 7.45
CA ALA A 241 -9.71 -10.82 7.31
C ALA A 241 -10.98 -11.64 7.59
N VAL A 242 -10.89 -12.98 7.64
CA VAL A 242 -11.95 -13.87 8.11
C VAL A 242 -11.70 -14.29 9.56
N ASP A 243 -10.46 -14.66 9.88
CA ASP A 243 -10.10 -15.22 11.17
C ASP A 243 -10.14 -14.20 12.32
N CYS A 244 -10.01 -12.91 12.04
CA CYS A 244 -10.20 -11.87 13.06
C CYS A 244 -11.65 -11.83 13.59
N PHE A 245 -12.67 -12.01 12.73
CA PHE A 245 -14.07 -12.14 13.17
C PHE A 245 -14.31 -13.43 13.96
N LYS A 246 -13.73 -14.57 13.53
CA LYS A 246 -13.76 -15.83 14.30
C LYS A 246 -13.17 -15.64 15.70
N SER A 247 -12.04 -14.94 15.81
CA SER A 247 -11.38 -14.61 17.07
C SER A 247 -12.23 -13.76 18.03
N LEU A 248 -13.23 -13.02 17.51
CA LEU A 248 -14.18 -12.25 18.31
C LEU A 248 -15.46 -13.03 18.65
N GLY A 249 -15.62 -14.24 18.11
CA GLY A 249 -16.86 -15.00 18.21
C GLY A 249 -18.03 -14.40 17.43
N VAL A 250 -17.74 -13.54 16.43
CA VAL A 250 -18.75 -13.06 15.47
C VAL A 250 -19.28 -14.27 14.71
N SER A 251 -20.59 -14.44 14.75
CA SER A 251 -21.22 -15.74 14.48
C SER A 251 -21.83 -15.86 13.09
N VAL A 252 -22.13 -14.73 12.43
CA VAL A 252 -22.35 -14.64 10.98
C VAL A 252 -22.03 -13.22 10.49
N ILE A 253 -21.62 -13.11 9.23
CA ILE A 253 -21.49 -11.83 8.52
C ILE A 253 -22.48 -11.86 7.35
N ILE A 254 -23.23 -10.77 7.18
CA ILE A 254 -24.21 -10.57 6.11
C ILE A 254 -23.76 -9.32 5.34
N ALA A 255 -23.45 -9.46 4.06
CA ALA A 255 -23.03 -8.38 3.18
C ALA A 255 -23.91 -8.34 1.93
N GLU A 256 -24.10 -7.14 1.36
CA GLU A 256 -24.64 -7.01 0.01
C GLU A 256 -23.52 -7.21 -1.04
N SER A 257 -23.87 -7.67 -2.24
CA SER A 257 -22.94 -7.98 -3.34
C SER A 257 -23.36 -7.33 -4.65
#